data_AF-A0A5E4IEK0-F1
#
_entry.id   AF-A0A5E4IEK0-F1
#
_cell.length_a   1.000
_cell.length_b   1.000
_cell.length_c   1.000
_cell.angle_alpha   90.00
_cell.angle_beta   90.00
_cell.angle_gamma   90.00
#
_symmetry.space_group_name_H-M   'P 1'
#
loop_
_entity.id
_entity.type
_entity.pdbx_description
1 polymer ?
#
loop_
_entity_poly.entity_id
_entity_poly.type
_entity_poly.pdbx_seq_one_letter_code
_entity_poly.pdbx_strand_id
1 'polypeptide(L)'
;MLKVSPGQEAEAYRLLKNMENVKEVYRISGEFHFFVILHTEDKAILYRLVDAIKEMPIVTAIWNVLISKDNIRGDDGVYLNWLKAHSKISIC
;
A
#
# COMPACT_ATOMS: atom_id res chain seq x y z
N MET A 1 -0.91 -4.84 -1.83
CA MET A 1 -0.46 -6.22 -1.57
C MET A 1 0.78 -6.17 -0.70
N LEU A 2 0.82 -7.00 0.34
CA LEU A 2 1.89 -6.98 1.34
C LEU A 2 2.44 -8.38 1.56
N LYS A 3 3.76 -8.44 1.63
CA LYS A 3 4.53 -9.58 2.10
C LYS A 3 5.07 -9.23 3.48
N VAL A 4 4.99 -10.20 4.38
CA VAL A 4 5.41 -10.05 5.77
C VAL A 4 6.39 -11.14 6.15
N SER A 5 7.15 -10.92 7.22
CA SER A 5 8.06 -11.93 7.78
C SER A 5 7.28 -13.19 8.20
N PRO A 6 7.82 -14.39 7.93
CA PRO A 6 7.15 -15.64 8.32
C PRO A 6 6.83 -15.68 9.82
N GLY A 7 5.61 -16.09 10.16
CA GLY A 7 5.15 -16.17 11.55
C GLY A 7 4.69 -14.83 12.16
N GLN A 8 4.77 -13.73 11.40
CA GLN A 8 4.29 -12.40 11.82
C GLN A 8 2.92 -12.06 11.22
N GLU A 9 2.24 -13.00 10.56
CA GLU A 9 0.98 -12.73 9.84
C GLU A 9 -0.13 -12.27 10.78
N ALA A 10 -0.25 -12.89 11.96
CA ALA A 10 -1.26 -12.51 12.94
C ALA A 10 -1.03 -11.07 13.47
N GLU A 11 0.24 -10.72 13.72
CA GLU A 11 0.60 -9.38 14.18
C GLU A 11 0.42 -8.33 13.08
N ALA A 12 0.83 -8.66 11.85
CA ALA A 12 0.61 -7.80 10.69
C ALA A 12 -0.88 -7.53 10.48
N TYR A 13 -1.72 -8.56 10.56
CA TYR A 13 -3.17 -8.40 10.42
C TYR A 13 -3.74 -7.47 11.50
N ARG A 14 -3.29 -7.65 12.76
CA ARG A 14 -3.71 -6.80 13.88
C ARG A 14 -3.32 -5.34 13.67
N LEU A 15 -2.07 -5.07 13.27
CA LEU A 15 -1.58 -3.72 13.02
C LEU A 15 -2.34 -3.05 11.88
N LEU A 16 -2.49 -3.74 10.74
CA LEU A 16 -3.18 -3.22 9.56
C LEU A 16 -4.65 -2.91 9.86
N LYS A 17 -5.34 -3.77 10.60
CA LYS A 17 -6.76 -3.58 10.94
C LYS A 17 -7.00 -2.40 11.89
N ASN A 18 -5.99 -1.99 12.66
CA ASN A 18 -6.09 -0.88 13.60
C ASN A 18 -5.76 0.49 12.96
N MET A 19 -5.39 0.54 11.69
CA MET A 19 -5.10 1.80 10.99
C MET A 19 -6.40 2.42 10.46
N GLU A 20 -6.62 3.71 10.74
CA GLU A 20 -7.86 4.44 10.43
C GLU A 20 -8.25 4.40 8.94
N ASN A 21 -7.28 4.51 8.04
CA ASN A 21 -7.51 4.57 6.59
C ASN A 21 -7.45 3.21 5.88
N VAL A 22 -7.35 2.11 6.65
CA VAL A 22 -7.47 0.76 6.12
C VAL A 22 -8.94 0.39 6.09
N LYS A 23 -9.50 0.28 4.88
CA LYS A 23 -10.89 -0.11 4.69
C LYS A 23 -11.07 -1.60 4.93
N GLU A 24 -10.23 -2.41 4.27
CA GLU A 24 -10.32 -3.86 4.28
C GLU A 24 -8.93 -4.51 4.23
N VAL A 25 -8.80 -5.64 4.93
CA VAL A 25 -7.59 -6.48 4.93
C VAL A 25 -8.01 -7.91 4.64
N TYR A 26 -7.54 -8.43 3.51
CA TYR A 26 -7.76 -9.80 3.09
C TYR A 26 -6.47 -10.58 3.21
N ARG A 27 -6.54 -11.77 3.81
CA ARG A 27 -5.46 -12.75 3.73
C ARG A 27 -5.52 -13.42 2.36
N ILE A 28 -4.38 -13.52 1.69
CA ILE A 28 -4.24 -14.19 0.40
C ILE A 28 -3.17 -15.27 0.52
N SER A 29 -3.35 -16.35 -0.25
CA SER A 29 -2.37 -17.42 -0.38
C SER A 29 -1.56 -17.21 -1.65
N GLY A 30 -0.23 -17.22 -1.55
CA GLY A 30 0.66 -17.03 -2.70
C GLY A 30 1.97 -16.34 -2.30
N GLU A 31 2.56 -15.60 -3.24
CA GLU A 31 3.81 -14.85 -3.00
C GLU A 31 3.66 -13.76 -1.92
N PHE A 32 2.46 -13.21 -1.81
CA PHE A 32 2.06 -12.20 -0.84
C PHE A 32 1.13 -12.82 0.20
N HIS A 33 1.05 -12.19 1.38
CA HIS A 33 0.23 -12.68 2.50
C HIS A 33 -1.06 -11.86 2.67
N PHE A 34 -1.04 -10.58 2.29
CA PHE A 34 -2.22 -9.71 2.44
C PHE A 34 -2.53 -8.87 1.20
N PHE A 35 -3.82 -8.70 0.94
CA PHE A 35 -4.37 -7.67 0.07
C PHE A 35 -5.07 -6.62 0.94
N VAL A 36 -4.59 -5.38 0.90
CA VAL A 36 -5.07 -4.28 1.75
C VAL A 36 -5.67 -3.22 0.86
N ILE A 37 -6.89 -2.80 1.20
CA ILE A 37 -7.59 -1.71 0.54
C ILE A 37 -7.48 -0.48 1.44
N LEU A 38 -6.77 0.53 0.95
CA LEU A 38 -6.67 1.84 1.57
C LEU A 38 -7.69 2.78 0.92
N HIS A 39 -8.31 3.65 1.72
CA HIS A 39 -9.24 4.65 1.20
C HIS A 39 -8.99 6.00 1.87
N THR A 40 -8.89 7.04 1.05
CA THR A 40 -8.67 8.43 1.47
C THR A 40 -9.10 9.36 0.36
N GLU A 41 -9.56 10.54 0.74
CA GLU A 41 -9.89 11.64 -0.18
C GLU A 41 -8.64 12.41 -0.63
N ASP A 42 -7.52 12.27 0.10
CA ASP A 42 -6.26 12.95 -0.16
C ASP A 42 -5.14 11.96 -0.55
N LYS A 43 -4.54 12.18 -1.73
CA LYS A 43 -3.40 11.42 -2.24
C LYS A 43 -2.17 11.52 -1.32
N ALA A 44 -1.91 12.68 -0.72
CA ALA A 44 -0.77 12.86 0.19
C ALA A 44 -0.90 11.96 1.43
N ILE A 45 -2.12 11.82 1.96
CA ILE A 45 -2.42 10.88 3.05
C ILE A 45 -2.18 9.44 2.58
N LEU A 46 -2.62 9.07 1.37
CA LEU A 46 -2.40 7.73 0.81
C LEU A 46 -0.92 7.36 0.77
N TYR A 47 -0.08 8.29 0.32
CA TYR A 47 1.36 8.05 0.22
C TYR A 47 2.01 7.89 1.60
N ARG A 48 1.67 8.75 2.56
CA ARG A 48 2.14 8.62 3.94
C ARG A 48 1.74 7.29 4.56
N LEU A 49 0.56 6.78 4.26
CA LEU A 49 0.11 5.46 4.72
C LEU A 49 0.93 4.34 4.08
N VAL A 50 1.21 4.42 2.78
CA VAL A 50 2.06 3.45 2.08
C VAL A 50 3.46 3.43 2.69
N ASP A 51 4.03 4.59 2.98
CA ASP A 51 5.35 4.70 3.62
C ASP A 51 5.35 4.17 5.05
N ALA A 52 4.35 4.53 5.86
CA ALA A 52 4.20 4.00 7.20
C ALA A 52 4.11 2.46 7.22
N ILE A 53 3.42 1.86 6.25
CA ILE A 53 3.35 0.40 6.11
C ILE A 53 4.70 -0.18 5.67
N LYS A 54 5.43 0.49 4.77
CA LYS A 54 6.78 0.06 4.34
C LYS A 54 7.80 0.08 5.48
N GLU A 55 7.70 1.06 6.37
CA GLU A 55 8.61 1.21 7.50
C GLU A 55 8.35 0.22 8.64
N MET A 56 7.23 -0.52 8.60
CA MET A 56 6.95 -1.57 9.58
C MET A 56 8.01 -2.69 9.49
N PRO A 57 8.71 -3.03 10.59
CA PRO A 57 9.78 -4.05 10.57
C PRO A 57 9.33 -5.44 10.12
N ILE A 58 8.02 -5.72 10.20
CA ILE A 58 7.42 -7.00 9.81
C ILE A 58 7.09 -7.07 8.31
N VAL A 59 7.12 -5.95 7.59
CA VAL A 59 6.82 -5.88 6.15
C VAL A 59 8.12 -6.09 5.37
N THR A 60 8.11 -7.06 4.47
CA THR A 60 9.30 -7.44 3.67
C THR A 60 9.18 -7.01 2.21
N ALA A 61 7.96 -6.85 1.71
CA ALA A 61 7.71 -6.28 0.38
C ALA A 61 6.30 -5.70 0.30
N ILE A 62 6.14 -4.68 -0.53
CA ILE A 62 4.85 -4.08 -0.86
C ILE A 62 4.72 -3.95 -2.37
N TRP A 63 3.51 -4.21 -2.86
CA TRP A 63 3.09 -3.91 -4.22
C TRP A 63 1.76 -3.18 -4.14
N ASN A 64 1.68 -1.95 -4.66
CA ASN A 64 0.48 -1.14 -4.60
C ASN A 64 -0.05 -0.85 -6.01
N VAL A 65 -1.38 -0.73 -6.11
CA VAL A 65 -2.07 -0.25 -7.30
C VAL A 65 -2.83 1.00 -6.87
N LEU A 66 -2.56 2.12 -7.52
CA LEU A 66 -3.25 3.38 -7.27
C LEU A 66 -4.46 3.48 -8.18
N ILE A 67 -5.64 3.66 -7.58
CA ILE A 67 -6.87 3.92 -8.33
C ILE A 67 -7.30 5.34 -7.95
N SER A 68 -7.27 6.26 -8.91
CA SER A 68 -7.84 7.60 -8.75
C SER A 68 -8.91 7.82 -9.82
N LYS A 69 -9.96 8.55 -9.46
CA LYS A 69 -11.02 8.99 -10.37
C LYS A 69 -10.66 10.31 -11.07
N ASP A 70 -9.51 10.91 -10.74
CA ASP A 70 -9.08 12.17 -11.34
C ASP A 70 -8.71 11.97 -12.81
N ASN A 71 -9.23 12.85 -13.67
CA ASN A 71 -8.76 12.97 -15.04
C ASN A 71 -7.31 13.48 -14.99
N ILE A 72 -6.33 12.63 -15.33
CA ILE A 72 -4.89 12.90 -15.19
C ILE A 72 -4.55 14.23 -15.88
N ARG A 73 -4.43 15.31 -15.11
CA ARG A 73 -4.03 16.64 -15.59
C ARG A 73 -2.73 17.05 -14.91
N GLY A 74 -1.64 16.87 -15.64
CA GLY A 74 -0.48 17.77 -15.68
C GLY A 74 0.51 17.79 -14.51
N ASP A 75 0.10 17.67 -13.25
CA ASP A 75 0.98 17.97 -12.10
C ASP A 75 1.55 16.74 -11.36
N ASP A 76 1.27 15.53 -11.86
CA ASP A 76 1.67 14.27 -11.22
C ASP A 76 3.12 13.83 -11.53
N GLY A 77 3.90 14.61 -12.29
CA GLY A 77 5.21 14.20 -12.83
C GLY A 77 6.26 13.88 -11.77
N VAL A 78 6.29 14.62 -10.66
CA VAL A 78 7.19 14.36 -9.52
C VAL A 78 6.77 13.08 -8.79
N TYR A 79 5.46 12.86 -8.65
CA TYR A 79 4.88 11.74 -7.91
C TYR A 79 4.96 10.42 -8.69
N LEU A 80 4.76 10.45 -10.00
CA LEU A 80 4.98 9.30 -10.88
C LEU A 80 6.45 8.85 -10.85
N ASN A 81 7.39 9.78 -10.78
CA ASN A 81 8.81 9.43 -10.64
C ASN A 81 9.12 8.81 -9.27
N TRP A 82 8.55 9.33 -8.18
CA TRP A 82 8.70 8.73 -6.85
C TRP A 82 8.12 7.32 -6.79
N LEU A 83 6.93 7.13 -7.35
CA LEU A 83 6.25 5.83 -7.43
C LEU A 83 7.06 4.83 -8.27
N LYS A 84 7.59 5.24 -9.43
CA LYS A 84 8.46 4.40 -10.27
C LYS A 84 9.80 4.06 -9.60
N ALA A 85 10.32 4.95 -8.77
CA ALA A 85 11.58 4.74 -8.05
C ALA A 85 11.43 3.79 -6.84
N HIS A 86 10.25 3.75 -6.20
CA HIS A 86 10.04 3.04 -4.92
C HIS A 86 8.94 1.99 -4.94
N SER A 87 8.32 1.73 -6.10
CA SER A 87 7.30 0.71 -6.27
C SER A 87 7.26 0.24 -7.73
N LYS A 88 7.14 -1.08 -7.95
CA LYS A 88 6.85 -1.63 -9.29
C LYS A 88 5.37 -1.36 -9.61
N ILE A 89 5.04 -0.13 -9.97
CA ILE A 89 3.66 0.21 -10.36
C ILE A 89 3.46 -0.13 -11.84
N SER A 90 2.49 -0.99 -12.11
CA SER A 90 1.85 -1.10 -13.41
C SER A 90 0.61 -0.22 -13.38
N ILE A 91 0.57 0.78 -14.27
CA ILE A 91 -0.60 1.64 -14.48
C ILE A 91 -1.36 1.00 -15.65
N CYS A 92 -2.60 0.58 -15.41
CA CYS A 92 -3.54 0.18 -16.46
C CYS A 92 -4.55 1.31 -16.69
#